data_AF-A0A9E1RIY0-F1
#
_entry.id   AF-A0A9E1RIY0-F1
#
_cell.length_a   1.000
_cell.length_b   1.000
_cell.length_c   1.000
_cell.angle_alpha   90.00
_cell.angle_beta   90.00
_cell.angle_gamma   90.00
#
_symmetry.space_group_name_H-M   'P 1'
#
loop_
_entity.id
_entity.type
_entity.pdbx_description
1 polymer ?
#
loop_
_entity_poly.entity_id
_entity_poly.type
_entity_poly.pdbx_seq_one_letter_code
_entity_poly.pdbx_strand_id
1 'polypeptide(L)'
;PELSSFGRKMIAELEFGDSHISHTWEAWARTKLKKPDSFRTERVLDKMPNFHLAEDEIEALVVLLKGFNGTKVPEKYRKILSEKEQVIETGRRLITKYNCRACHNVEGEGGRIQKYLKAKAQYPPPLEMGDYHVGERLKSSWLFSFLKEPTPVRTWIKVKMPTFFFSDKEIRELTAYFEAFSPGNTYELGVHKDKESTVAQKGAEMVNYMDCGRCHDDGQKGIEFSLASKRLREDWIPKWLKDTRGMIPWTPMPSHWVKKGDKLTVPTKYSEIKTVGDIDTQINTLKDLIVAYNTAELDFDASLGEGGGEDESGEEDGGDEEGGDDEEEDDE
;
A
#
# COMPACT_ATOMS: atom_id res chain seq x y z
N PRO A 1 21.95 -14.54 -21.54
CA PRO A 1 22.82 -13.93 -22.58
C PRO A 1 22.68 -12.41 -22.58
N GLU A 2 23.76 -11.69 -22.82
CA GLU A 2 23.74 -10.25 -23.12
C GLU A 2 23.16 -10.05 -24.53
N LEU A 3 22.17 -9.16 -24.70
CA LEU A 3 21.47 -8.97 -25.98
C LEU A 3 21.69 -7.60 -26.61
N SER A 4 22.24 -6.61 -25.90
CA SER A 4 22.31 -5.21 -26.37
C SER A 4 23.15 -5.04 -27.64
N SER A 5 24.02 -6.01 -27.94
CA SER A 5 24.87 -6.05 -29.14
C SER A 5 24.54 -7.21 -30.09
N PHE A 6 23.47 -7.96 -29.84
CA PHE A 6 23.16 -9.21 -30.54
C PHE A 6 22.99 -9.04 -32.06
N GLY A 7 22.46 -7.91 -32.54
CA GLY A 7 22.28 -7.63 -33.97
C GLY A 7 23.58 -7.49 -34.77
N ARG A 8 24.72 -7.31 -34.08
CA ARG A 8 26.07 -7.25 -34.66
C ARG A 8 26.82 -8.59 -34.64
N LYS A 9 26.28 -9.62 -33.98
CA LYS A 9 26.94 -10.93 -33.95
C LYS A 9 27.24 -11.41 -35.36
N MET A 10 28.49 -11.78 -35.58
CA MET A 10 28.93 -12.41 -36.82
C MET A 10 28.38 -13.83 -36.91
N ILE A 11 28.25 -14.35 -38.13
CA ILE A 11 27.77 -15.72 -38.36
C ILE A 11 28.66 -16.73 -37.61
N ALA A 12 29.97 -16.48 -37.49
CA ALA A 12 30.91 -17.31 -36.75
C ALA A 12 30.67 -17.33 -35.22
N GLU A 13 29.91 -16.38 -34.68
CA GLU A 13 29.54 -16.31 -33.26
C GLU A 13 28.18 -16.96 -32.97
N LEU A 14 27.53 -17.52 -34.00
CA LEU A 14 26.24 -18.20 -33.92
C LEU A 14 26.44 -19.70 -34.12
N GLU A 15 25.95 -20.47 -33.16
CA GLU A 15 26.02 -21.93 -33.22
C GLU A 15 24.80 -22.49 -33.94
N PHE A 16 25.03 -23.17 -35.07
CA PHE A 16 23.95 -23.76 -35.88
C PHE A 16 23.67 -25.23 -35.53
N GLY A 17 24.45 -25.83 -34.62
CA GLY A 17 24.35 -27.26 -34.28
C GLY A 17 24.36 -28.13 -35.53
N ASP A 18 23.48 -29.15 -35.55
CA ASP A 18 23.26 -30.04 -36.70
C ASP A 18 22.12 -29.58 -37.62
N SER A 19 21.71 -28.30 -37.53
CA SER A 19 20.57 -27.80 -38.30
C SER A 19 20.91 -27.58 -39.78
N HIS A 20 19.92 -27.82 -40.66
CA HIS A 20 20.03 -27.61 -42.10
C HIS A 20 19.30 -26.34 -42.56
N ILE A 21 19.56 -25.22 -41.88
CA ILE A 21 19.04 -23.90 -42.26
C ILE A 21 20.10 -23.09 -43.02
N SER A 22 19.70 -21.99 -43.67
CA SER A 22 20.66 -21.05 -44.21
C SER A 22 21.53 -20.45 -43.10
N HIS A 23 22.85 -20.37 -43.30
CA HIS A 23 23.80 -19.83 -42.31
C HIS A 23 23.81 -18.30 -42.34
N THR A 24 22.68 -17.69 -41.99
CA THR A 24 22.53 -16.22 -41.85
C THR A 24 22.07 -15.89 -40.44
N TRP A 25 22.37 -14.66 -39.99
CA TRP A 25 21.91 -14.18 -38.69
C TRP A 25 20.39 -14.22 -38.57
N GLU A 26 19.68 -13.86 -39.64
CA GLU A 26 18.22 -13.81 -39.66
C GLU A 26 17.60 -15.21 -39.57
N ALA A 27 18.09 -16.16 -40.38
CA ALA A 27 17.62 -17.54 -40.33
C ALA A 27 17.88 -18.16 -38.95
N TRP A 28 19.04 -17.87 -38.34
CA TRP A 28 19.35 -18.28 -36.98
C TRP A 28 18.36 -17.72 -35.96
N ALA A 29 18.15 -16.39 -35.96
CA ALA A 29 17.30 -15.71 -35.00
C ALA A 29 15.83 -16.16 -35.09
N ARG A 30 15.29 -16.27 -36.31
CA ARG A 30 13.93 -16.78 -36.58
C ARG A 30 13.76 -18.21 -36.09
N THR A 31 14.68 -19.10 -36.46
CA THR A 31 14.65 -20.51 -36.06
C THR A 31 14.71 -20.64 -34.55
N LYS A 32 15.57 -19.84 -33.90
CA LYS A 32 15.70 -19.82 -32.44
C LYS A 32 14.43 -19.35 -31.72
N LEU A 33 13.78 -18.30 -32.22
CA LEU A 33 12.54 -17.78 -31.62
C LEU A 33 11.36 -18.75 -31.82
N LYS A 34 11.28 -19.37 -33.01
CA LYS A 34 10.21 -20.32 -33.36
C LYS A 34 10.33 -21.66 -32.65
N LYS A 35 11.55 -22.20 -32.60
CA LYS A 35 11.86 -23.50 -32.01
C LYS A 35 13.19 -23.42 -31.25
N PRO A 36 13.16 -23.04 -29.95
CA PRO A 36 14.37 -22.71 -29.19
C PRO A 36 15.40 -23.83 -29.01
N ASP A 37 15.01 -25.09 -29.19
CA ASP A 37 15.88 -26.27 -29.09
C ASP A 37 16.50 -26.72 -30.44
N SER A 38 16.31 -25.96 -31.51
CA SER A 38 16.76 -26.31 -32.86
C SER A 38 18.28 -26.44 -33.04
N PHE A 39 19.08 -25.85 -32.14
CA PHE A 39 20.54 -25.87 -32.21
C PHE A 39 21.17 -26.69 -31.07
N ARG A 40 20.34 -27.40 -30.29
CA ARG A 40 20.79 -28.23 -29.19
C ARG A 40 21.65 -29.37 -29.71
N THR A 41 22.81 -29.57 -29.08
CA THR A 41 23.68 -30.73 -29.30
C THR A 41 23.91 -31.46 -27.97
N GLU A 42 24.64 -32.58 -27.97
CA GLU A 42 25.01 -33.28 -26.73
C GLU A 42 25.85 -32.40 -25.78
N ARG A 43 26.62 -31.44 -26.33
CA ARG A 43 27.53 -30.57 -25.56
C ARG A 43 26.94 -29.18 -25.29
N VAL A 44 26.01 -28.72 -26.13
CA VAL A 44 25.38 -27.40 -26.02
C VAL A 44 23.90 -27.58 -25.74
N LEU A 45 23.50 -27.23 -24.51
CA LEU A 45 22.11 -27.28 -24.08
C LEU A 45 21.43 -25.93 -24.26
N ASP A 46 20.37 -25.94 -25.07
CA ASP A 46 19.48 -24.81 -25.23
C ASP A 46 18.50 -24.72 -24.05
N LYS A 47 18.61 -23.64 -23.27
CA LYS A 47 17.81 -23.39 -22.06
C LYS A 47 16.63 -22.43 -22.26
N MET A 48 16.47 -21.90 -23.47
CA MET A 48 15.41 -20.95 -23.78
C MET A 48 14.06 -21.71 -23.85
N PRO A 49 13.03 -21.29 -23.11
CA PRO A 49 11.72 -21.94 -23.17
C PRO A 49 11.02 -21.61 -24.48
N ASN A 50 10.09 -22.49 -24.90
CA ASN A 50 9.21 -22.20 -26.02
C ASN A 50 8.08 -21.27 -25.59
N PHE A 51 8.09 -20.04 -26.11
CA PHE A 51 7.09 -19.01 -25.81
C PHE A 51 5.84 -19.12 -26.70
N HIS A 52 5.82 -20.03 -27.68
CA HIS A 52 4.71 -20.24 -28.63
C HIS A 52 4.32 -18.96 -29.38
N LEU A 53 5.34 -18.21 -29.82
CA LEU A 53 5.19 -16.93 -30.51
C LEU A 53 4.49 -17.11 -31.86
N ALA A 54 3.59 -16.20 -32.19
CA ALA A 54 3.02 -16.08 -33.53
C ALA A 54 4.08 -15.55 -34.52
N GLU A 55 3.86 -15.76 -35.82
CA GLU A 55 4.84 -15.38 -36.85
C GLU A 55 5.11 -13.86 -36.88
N ASP A 56 4.09 -13.03 -36.67
CA ASP A 56 4.23 -11.57 -36.59
C ASP A 56 5.00 -11.12 -35.34
N GLU A 57 4.86 -11.81 -34.22
CA GLU A 57 5.66 -11.58 -33.01
C GLU A 57 7.13 -11.96 -33.24
N ILE A 58 7.38 -13.08 -33.94
CA ILE A 58 8.74 -13.49 -34.32
C ILE A 58 9.38 -12.43 -35.21
N GLU A 59 8.66 -11.94 -36.23
CA GLU A 59 9.12 -10.86 -37.11
C GLU A 59 9.51 -9.60 -36.31
N ALA A 60 8.60 -9.14 -35.45
CA ALA A 60 8.83 -7.95 -34.63
C ALA A 60 10.08 -8.11 -33.72
N LEU A 61 10.25 -9.28 -33.11
CA LEU A 61 11.41 -9.58 -32.28
C LEU A 61 12.70 -9.69 -33.08
N VAL A 62 12.68 -10.27 -34.28
CA VAL A 62 13.87 -10.32 -35.16
C VAL A 62 14.32 -8.91 -35.54
N VAL A 63 13.38 -8.03 -35.93
CA VAL A 63 13.67 -6.62 -36.23
C VAL A 63 14.27 -5.91 -35.01
N LEU A 64 13.66 -6.08 -33.83
CA LEU A 64 14.15 -5.51 -32.59
C LEU A 64 15.58 -5.98 -32.26
N LEU A 65 15.80 -7.29 -32.31
CA LEU A 65 17.10 -7.92 -32.07
C LEU A 65 18.15 -7.45 -33.07
N LYS A 66 17.77 -7.18 -34.32
CA LYS A 66 18.68 -6.64 -35.31
C LYS A 66 19.09 -5.20 -34.98
N GLY A 67 18.18 -4.42 -34.39
CA GLY A 67 18.43 -3.07 -33.89
C GLY A 67 19.37 -3.02 -32.68
N PHE A 68 19.52 -4.12 -31.92
CA PHE A 68 20.44 -4.20 -30.78
C PHE A 68 21.89 -4.34 -31.24
N ASN A 69 22.45 -3.22 -31.68
CA ASN A 69 23.79 -3.14 -32.23
C ASN A 69 24.81 -2.56 -31.23
N GLY A 70 24.44 -2.34 -29.97
CA GLY A 70 25.31 -1.78 -28.93
C GLY A 70 25.66 -0.31 -29.13
N THR A 71 25.10 0.37 -30.14
CA THR A 71 25.32 1.80 -30.35
C THR A 71 24.62 2.56 -29.23
N LYS A 72 25.41 3.29 -28.44
CA LYS A 72 24.87 4.20 -27.45
C LYS A 72 24.57 5.53 -28.14
N VAL A 73 23.38 6.10 -27.90
CA VAL A 73 23.03 7.45 -28.34
C VAL A 73 24.10 8.43 -27.83
N PRO A 74 24.72 9.29 -28.67
CA PRO A 74 25.70 10.28 -28.17
C PRO A 74 25.14 11.16 -27.07
N GLU A 75 25.97 11.59 -26.11
CA GLU A 75 25.51 12.36 -24.93
C GLU A 75 24.76 13.64 -25.29
N LYS A 76 25.19 14.34 -26.34
CA LYS A 76 24.51 15.54 -26.85
C LYS A 76 23.06 15.34 -27.29
N TYR A 77 22.64 14.09 -27.54
CA TYR A 77 21.28 13.73 -27.91
C TYR A 77 20.54 13.02 -26.77
N ARG A 78 21.14 12.91 -25.59
CA ARG A 78 20.48 12.38 -24.39
C ARG A 78 19.93 13.55 -23.58
N LYS A 79 18.76 13.35 -22.97
CA LYS A 79 18.29 14.22 -21.92
C LYS A 79 19.21 14.06 -20.70
N ILE A 80 19.76 15.16 -20.20
CA ILE A 80 20.46 15.20 -18.92
C ILE A 80 19.37 15.32 -17.85
N LEU A 81 19.19 14.25 -17.09
CA LEU A 81 18.19 14.19 -16.03
C LEU A 81 18.70 14.95 -14.80
N SER A 82 17.83 15.74 -14.17
CA SER A 82 18.04 16.24 -12.81
C SER A 82 18.16 15.09 -11.81
N GLU A 83 18.71 15.34 -10.63
CA GLU A 83 18.85 14.32 -9.59
C GLU A 83 17.50 13.65 -9.25
N LYS A 84 16.44 14.44 -9.08
CA LYS A 84 15.08 13.93 -8.84
C LYS A 84 14.59 13.03 -9.97
N GLU A 85 14.82 13.43 -11.23
CA GLU A 85 14.43 12.60 -12.39
C GLU A 85 15.24 11.30 -12.45
N GLN A 86 16.52 11.32 -12.07
CA GLN A 86 17.34 10.10 -11.99
C GLN A 86 16.80 9.12 -10.95
N VAL A 87 16.38 9.61 -9.78
CA VAL A 87 15.73 8.79 -8.74
C VAL A 87 14.43 8.18 -9.28
N ILE A 88 13.59 9.00 -9.92
CA ILE A 88 12.32 8.54 -10.49
C ILE A 88 12.55 7.46 -11.55
N GLU A 89 13.46 7.68 -12.50
CA GLU A 89 13.75 6.71 -13.56
C GLU A 89 14.38 5.43 -13.03
N THR A 90 15.21 5.51 -12.00
CA THR A 90 15.78 4.34 -11.33
C THR A 90 14.66 3.51 -10.68
N GLY A 91 13.73 4.14 -9.97
CA GLY A 91 12.57 3.46 -9.40
C GLY A 91 11.63 2.88 -10.45
N ARG A 92 11.31 3.60 -11.54
CA ARG A 92 10.47 3.09 -12.65
C ARG A 92 11.03 1.81 -13.27
N ARG A 93 12.36 1.69 -13.36
CA ARG A 93 13.02 0.45 -13.81
C ARG A 93 12.78 -0.70 -12.85
N LEU A 94 12.84 -0.47 -11.54
CA LEU A 94 12.53 -1.49 -10.54
C LEU A 94 11.04 -1.87 -10.55
N ILE A 95 10.14 -0.89 -10.60
CA ILE A 95 8.69 -1.10 -10.76
C ILE A 95 8.39 -2.00 -11.97
N THR A 96 9.10 -1.79 -13.07
CA THR A 96 8.96 -2.59 -14.30
C THR A 96 9.59 -3.98 -14.14
N LYS A 97 10.83 -4.06 -13.66
CA LYS A 97 11.59 -5.30 -13.47
C LYS A 97 10.82 -6.31 -12.60
N TYR A 98 10.21 -5.84 -11.52
CA TYR A 98 9.46 -6.67 -10.58
C TYR A 98 7.95 -6.71 -10.86
N ASN A 99 7.53 -6.10 -11.97
CA ASN A 99 6.16 -6.10 -12.46
C ASN A 99 5.14 -5.62 -11.39
N CYS A 100 5.49 -4.61 -10.61
CA CYS A 100 4.65 -4.10 -9.52
C CYS A 100 3.27 -3.64 -10.02
N ARG A 101 3.21 -3.13 -11.26
CA ARG A 101 1.98 -2.72 -11.95
C ARG A 101 1.01 -3.88 -12.27
N ALA A 102 1.44 -5.14 -12.15
CA ALA A 102 0.53 -6.27 -12.23
C ALA A 102 -0.49 -6.25 -11.08
N CYS A 103 -0.08 -5.81 -9.89
CA CYS A 103 -0.94 -5.77 -8.71
C CYS A 103 -1.33 -4.35 -8.33
N HIS A 104 -0.37 -3.44 -8.27
CA HIS A 104 -0.54 -2.08 -7.79
C HIS A 104 -0.81 -1.11 -8.92
N ASN A 105 -1.49 -0.01 -8.61
CA ASN A 105 -1.47 1.17 -9.48
C ASN A 105 -0.25 2.04 -9.13
N VAL A 106 0.53 2.39 -10.14
CA VAL A 106 1.75 3.18 -10.03
C VAL A 106 1.74 4.22 -11.14
N GLU A 107 1.60 5.48 -10.76
CA GLU A 107 1.54 6.65 -11.65
C GLU A 107 0.31 6.62 -12.56
N GLY A 108 -0.84 6.22 -12.00
CA GLY A 108 -2.10 6.10 -12.75
C GLY A 108 -2.22 4.82 -13.57
N GLU A 109 -1.14 4.05 -13.75
CA GLU A 109 -1.13 2.81 -14.53
C GLU A 109 -1.05 1.55 -13.66
N GLY A 110 -1.56 0.42 -14.17
CA GLY A 110 -1.41 -0.89 -13.53
C GLY A 110 -2.70 -1.38 -12.88
N GLY A 111 -2.60 -2.04 -11.73
CA GLY A 111 -3.74 -2.68 -11.07
C GLY A 111 -4.33 -3.85 -11.87
N ARG A 112 -3.54 -4.50 -12.76
CA ARG A 112 -4.04 -5.50 -13.71
C ARG A 112 -4.76 -6.68 -13.05
N ILE A 113 -4.40 -7.02 -11.82
CA ILE A 113 -5.03 -8.10 -11.05
C ILE A 113 -6.49 -7.79 -10.68
N GLN A 114 -6.89 -6.51 -10.62
CA GLN A 114 -8.23 -6.09 -10.17
C GLN A 114 -9.35 -6.73 -10.99
N LYS A 115 -9.14 -6.98 -12.29
CA LYS A 115 -10.13 -7.65 -13.17
C LYS A 115 -10.42 -9.10 -12.79
N TYR A 116 -9.55 -9.73 -12.00
CA TYR A 116 -9.72 -11.10 -11.50
C TYR A 116 -10.27 -11.15 -10.07
N LEU A 117 -10.46 -9.99 -9.42
CA LEU A 117 -10.93 -9.90 -8.04
C LEU A 117 -12.39 -9.42 -8.01
N LYS A 118 -13.27 -10.26 -7.44
CA LYS A 118 -14.72 -9.98 -7.37
C LYS A 118 -15.05 -8.80 -6.45
N ALA A 119 -14.35 -8.70 -5.32
CA ALA A 119 -14.60 -7.67 -4.31
C ALA A 119 -13.58 -6.53 -4.43
N LYS A 120 -14.05 -5.30 -4.67
CA LYS A 120 -13.17 -4.11 -4.78
C LYS A 120 -12.34 -3.86 -3.52
N ALA A 121 -12.86 -4.23 -2.35
CA ALA A 121 -12.14 -4.14 -1.08
C ALA A 121 -10.86 -5.03 -1.04
N GLN A 122 -10.76 -6.05 -1.91
CA GLN A 122 -9.57 -6.91 -2.03
C GLN A 122 -8.55 -6.37 -3.05
N TYR A 123 -8.82 -5.26 -3.72
CA TYR A 123 -7.86 -4.68 -4.65
C TYR A 123 -6.58 -4.31 -3.90
N PRO A 124 -5.39 -4.60 -4.47
CA PRO A 124 -4.15 -4.14 -3.90
C PRO A 124 -4.18 -2.61 -3.74
N PRO A 125 -3.54 -2.07 -2.69
CA PRO A 125 -3.51 -0.63 -2.51
C PRO A 125 -2.83 0.03 -3.71
N PRO A 126 -3.30 1.21 -4.17
CA PRO A 126 -2.49 2.02 -5.06
C PRO A 126 -1.17 2.37 -4.35
N LEU A 127 -0.12 2.56 -5.13
CA LEU A 127 1.14 3.11 -4.64
C LEU A 127 1.25 4.58 -5.04
N GLU A 128 0.85 4.91 -6.27
CA GLU A 128 0.87 6.29 -6.80
C GLU A 128 -0.36 6.50 -7.69
N MET A 129 -1.31 7.34 -7.28
CA MET A 129 -2.59 7.56 -7.98
C MET A 129 -3.25 8.89 -7.63
N GLY A 130 -3.36 9.82 -8.58
CA GLY A 130 -3.92 11.14 -8.30
C GLY A 130 -3.12 11.83 -7.19
N ASP A 131 -3.81 12.27 -6.14
CA ASP A 131 -3.20 12.89 -4.94
C ASP A 131 -2.74 11.86 -3.88
N TYR A 132 -2.83 10.56 -4.18
CA TYR A 132 -2.35 9.52 -3.29
C TYR A 132 -0.90 9.14 -3.64
N HIS A 133 0.00 9.35 -2.68
CA HIS A 133 1.43 9.01 -2.76
C HIS A 133 1.85 8.13 -1.59
N VAL A 134 2.44 6.97 -1.85
CA VAL A 134 2.83 6.05 -0.76
C VAL A 134 4.02 6.60 0.03
N GLY A 135 4.88 7.40 -0.59
CA GLY A 135 5.99 8.09 0.08
C GLY A 135 5.52 9.09 1.14
N GLU A 136 4.35 9.69 0.92
CA GLU A 136 3.68 10.58 1.88
C GLU A 136 2.97 9.78 2.98
N ARG A 137 2.41 8.64 2.62
CA ARG A 137 1.64 7.80 3.54
C ARG A 137 2.49 7.08 4.57
N LEU A 138 3.63 6.51 4.14
CA LEU A 138 4.38 5.54 4.94
C LEU A 138 5.72 6.10 5.41
N LYS A 139 6.07 5.79 6.66
CA LYS A 139 7.41 5.99 7.21
C LYS A 139 8.41 5.18 6.39
N SER A 140 9.52 5.82 5.98
CA SER A 140 10.54 5.22 5.10
C SER A 140 11.15 3.96 5.71
N SER A 141 11.37 3.96 7.03
CA SER A 141 11.88 2.82 7.79
C SER A 141 10.92 1.62 7.75
N TRP A 142 9.62 1.88 7.90
CA TRP A 142 8.61 0.82 7.79
C TRP A 142 8.54 0.27 6.37
N LEU A 143 8.52 1.14 5.36
CA LEU A 143 8.49 0.72 3.95
C LEU A 143 9.72 -0.11 3.59
N PHE A 144 10.90 0.28 4.07
CA PHE A 144 12.14 -0.46 3.88
C PHE A 144 12.02 -1.88 4.46
N SER A 145 11.61 -2.01 5.73
CA SER A 145 11.45 -3.31 6.39
C SER A 145 10.37 -4.16 5.72
N PHE A 146 9.24 -3.57 5.34
CA PHE A 146 8.15 -4.27 4.66
C PHE A 146 8.56 -4.81 3.29
N LEU A 147 9.32 -4.05 2.49
CA LEU A 147 9.80 -4.54 1.19
C LEU A 147 10.84 -5.65 1.35
N LYS A 148 11.61 -5.65 2.44
CA LYS A 148 12.58 -6.71 2.75
C LYS A 148 11.88 -8.02 3.11
N GLU A 149 10.86 -7.95 3.95
CA GLU A 149 10.08 -9.10 4.40
C GLU A 149 8.60 -8.71 4.54
N PRO A 150 7.79 -8.87 3.46
CA PRO A 150 6.39 -8.49 3.48
C PRO A 150 5.57 -9.31 4.48
N THR A 151 4.96 -8.64 5.46
CA THR A 151 4.04 -9.25 6.43
C THR A 151 2.57 -8.92 6.12
N PRO A 152 1.59 -9.74 6.53
CA PRO A 152 0.18 -9.41 6.33
C PRO A 152 -0.22 -8.11 7.06
N VAL A 153 -0.60 -7.08 6.31
CA VAL A 153 -1.13 -5.81 6.88
C VAL A 153 -2.64 -5.87 7.12
N ARG A 154 -3.35 -6.67 6.31
CA ARG A 154 -4.79 -6.93 6.44
C ARG A 154 -5.00 -8.43 6.32
N THR A 155 -5.39 -9.07 7.41
CA THR A 155 -5.50 -10.53 7.52
C THR A 155 -6.59 -11.11 6.61
N TRP A 156 -7.61 -10.32 6.29
CA TRP A 156 -8.75 -10.70 5.44
C TRP A 156 -8.48 -10.57 3.92
N ILE A 157 -7.35 -9.98 3.49
CA ILE A 157 -6.98 -9.91 2.08
C ILE A 157 -6.24 -11.19 1.68
N LYS A 158 -6.79 -11.90 0.68
CA LYS A 158 -6.21 -13.16 0.18
C LYS A 158 -4.98 -12.94 -0.72
N VAL A 159 -4.93 -11.83 -1.46
CA VAL A 159 -3.81 -11.49 -2.34
C VAL A 159 -2.63 -11.02 -1.49
N LYS A 160 -1.52 -11.76 -1.56
CA LYS A 160 -0.30 -11.43 -0.83
C LYS A 160 0.74 -10.80 -1.76
N MET A 161 1.51 -9.87 -1.23
CA MET A 161 2.69 -9.35 -1.93
C MET A 161 3.78 -10.43 -1.93
N PRO A 162 4.40 -10.75 -3.08
CA PRO A 162 5.51 -11.70 -3.12
C PRO A 162 6.75 -11.18 -2.40
N THR A 163 7.55 -12.10 -1.86
CA THR A 163 8.90 -11.79 -1.39
C THR A 163 9.85 -11.79 -2.60
N PHE A 164 10.31 -10.60 -2.99
CA PHE A 164 11.16 -10.41 -4.17
C PHE A 164 12.67 -10.54 -3.89
N PHE A 165 13.05 -10.73 -2.61
CA PHE A 165 14.45 -10.78 -2.17
C PHE A 165 15.28 -9.60 -2.68
N PHE A 166 14.73 -8.39 -2.56
CA PHE A 166 15.42 -7.17 -2.97
C PHE A 166 16.74 -7.01 -2.22
N SER A 167 17.75 -6.50 -2.92
CA SER A 167 18.94 -5.98 -2.24
C SER A 167 18.62 -4.71 -1.45
N ASP A 168 19.35 -4.44 -0.37
CA ASP A 168 19.16 -3.20 0.40
C ASP A 168 19.29 -1.93 -0.48
N LYS A 169 20.07 -1.99 -1.56
CA LYS A 169 20.18 -0.92 -2.56
C LYS A 169 18.85 -0.72 -3.32
N GLU A 170 18.27 -1.80 -3.84
CA GLU A 170 16.99 -1.72 -4.57
C GLU A 170 15.86 -1.23 -3.67
N ILE A 171 15.85 -1.64 -2.39
CA ILE A 171 14.86 -1.15 -1.43
C ILE A 171 15.04 0.36 -1.21
N ARG A 172 16.27 0.86 -1.00
CA ARG A 172 16.53 2.30 -0.89
C ARG A 172 16.10 3.07 -2.13
N GLU A 173 16.37 2.53 -3.32
CA GLU A 173 15.97 3.14 -4.60
C GLU A 173 14.44 3.18 -4.77
N LEU A 174 13.72 2.13 -4.37
CA LEU A 174 12.26 2.13 -4.34
C LEU A 174 11.70 3.10 -3.31
N THR A 175 12.25 3.16 -2.11
CA THR A 175 11.84 4.12 -1.09
C THR A 175 12.04 5.55 -1.57
N ALA A 176 13.22 5.88 -2.09
CA ALA A 176 13.53 7.21 -2.63
C ALA A 176 12.63 7.58 -3.82
N TYR A 177 12.30 6.60 -4.67
CA TYR A 177 11.33 6.77 -5.75
C TYR A 177 9.97 7.22 -5.23
N PHE A 178 9.40 6.54 -4.23
CA PHE A 178 8.10 6.93 -3.70
C PHE A 178 8.15 8.26 -2.95
N GLU A 179 9.24 8.56 -2.24
CA GLU A 179 9.43 9.85 -1.58
C GLU A 179 9.56 11.00 -2.58
N ALA A 180 10.13 10.78 -3.77
CA ALA A 180 10.25 11.80 -4.79
C ALA A 180 8.88 12.30 -5.32
N PHE A 181 7.83 11.47 -5.22
CA PHE A 181 6.46 11.87 -5.55
C PHE A 181 5.73 12.55 -4.39
N SER A 182 6.20 12.37 -3.15
CA SER A 182 5.61 13.00 -1.97
C SER A 182 5.93 14.50 -1.90
N PRO A 183 4.94 15.40 -1.97
CA PRO A 183 5.19 16.82 -1.77
C PRO A 183 5.58 17.10 -0.31
N GLY A 184 6.82 17.53 -0.08
CA GLY A 184 7.19 18.21 1.17
C GLY A 184 7.55 17.35 2.38
N ASN A 185 8.01 16.10 2.21
CA ASN A 185 8.46 15.30 3.35
C ASN A 185 9.74 15.87 3.99
N THR A 186 9.60 16.57 5.11
CA THR A 186 10.66 16.63 6.12
C THR A 186 10.69 15.31 6.87
N TYR A 187 11.87 14.74 7.08
CA TYR A 187 12.02 13.56 7.92
C TYR A 187 11.49 13.89 9.33
N GLU A 188 10.51 13.11 9.83
CA GLU A 188 9.90 13.28 11.15
C GLU A 188 10.93 12.97 12.25
N LEU A 189 11.83 13.91 12.54
CA LEU A 189 12.75 13.83 13.67
C LEU A 189 12.04 14.25 14.95
N GLY A 190 11.87 13.30 15.88
CA GLY A 190 11.74 13.62 17.30
C GLY A 190 10.36 14.00 17.84
N VAL A 191 9.25 13.69 17.16
CA VAL A 191 7.90 14.13 17.59
C VAL A 191 7.25 13.22 18.67
N HIS A 192 8.03 12.35 19.32
CA HIS A 192 7.52 11.36 20.28
C HIS A 192 8.33 11.30 21.58
N LYS A 193 8.56 12.44 22.22
CA LYS A 193 9.09 12.41 23.59
C LYS A 193 8.01 12.60 24.64
N ASP A 194 7.06 13.49 24.40
CA ASP A 194 5.97 13.75 25.36
C ASP A 194 4.73 14.23 24.59
N LYS A 195 3.93 13.32 24.02
CA LYS A 195 2.57 13.70 23.58
C LYS A 195 1.64 13.44 24.75
N GLU A 196 1.05 14.50 25.28
CA GLU A 196 0.17 14.49 26.44
C GLU A 196 -0.85 13.34 26.34
N SER A 197 -0.80 12.41 27.30
CA SER A 197 -1.71 11.28 27.38
C SER A 197 -3.18 11.73 27.37
N THR A 198 -3.46 12.93 27.87
CA THR A 198 -4.80 13.53 27.92
C THR A 198 -5.42 13.75 26.54
N VAL A 199 -4.65 14.23 25.54
CA VAL A 199 -5.16 14.45 24.17
C VAL A 199 -5.37 13.12 23.45
N ALA A 200 -4.43 12.18 23.64
CA ALA A 200 -4.56 10.83 23.09
C ALA A 200 -5.75 10.07 23.70
N GLN A 201 -5.98 10.24 25.02
CA GLN A 201 -7.13 9.69 25.74
C GLN A 201 -8.45 10.22 25.17
N LYS A 202 -8.54 11.51 24.85
CA LYS A 202 -9.73 12.07 24.20
C LYS A 202 -9.98 11.43 22.83
N GLY A 203 -8.93 11.09 22.10
CA GLY A 203 -9.05 10.33 20.86
C GLY A 203 -9.53 8.90 21.08
N ALA A 204 -9.12 8.24 22.16
CA ALA A 204 -9.61 6.90 22.52
C ALA A 204 -11.13 6.92 22.76
N GLU A 205 -11.63 7.88 23.55
CA GLU A 205 -13.06 8.10 23.76
C GLU A 205 -13.82 8.31 22.43
N MET A 206 -13.25 9.09 21.50
CA MET A 206 -13.82 9.29 20.16
C MET A 206 -13.88 7.99 19.36
N VAL A 207 -12.81 7.19 19.38
CA VAL A 207 -12.74 5.91 18.65
C VAL A 207 -13.78 4.92 19.14
N ASN A 208 -13.99 4.88 20.46
CA ASN A 208 -15.01 4.04 21.09
C ASN A 208 -16.42 4.52 20.70
N TYR A 209 -16.72 5.81 20.93
CA TYR A 209 -18.01 6.42 20.59
C TYR A 209 -18.38 6.28 19.10
N MET A 210 -17.39 6.36 18.20
CA MET A 210 -17.61 6.24 16.75
C MET A 210 -17.66 4.79 16.25
N ASP A 211 -17.55 3.79 17.14
CA ASP A 211 -17.49 2.35 16.84
C ASP A 211 -16.32 1.98 15.90
N CYS A 212 -15.19 2.72 15.94
CA CYS A 212 -14.06 2.48 15.05
C CYS A 212 -13.46 1.07 15.26
N GLY A 213 -13.54 0.55 16.49
CA GLY A 213 -13.09 -0.77 16.88
C GLY A 213 -13.72 -1.92 16.10
N ARG A 214 -14.98 -1.80 15.65
CA ARG A 214 -15.67 -2.83 14.84
C ARG A 214 -14.95 -3.22 13.55
N CYS A 215 -14.05 -2.37 13.07
CA CYS A 215 -13.20 -2.66 11.93
C CYS A 215 -11.71 -2.71 12.30
N HIS A 216 -11.26 -1.86 13.22
CA HIS A 216 -9.85 -1.70 13.52
C HIS A 216 -9.34 -2.65 14.61
N ASP A 217 -10.21 -3.13 15.50
CA ASP A 217 -9.87 -4.15 16.50
C ASP A 217 -9.59 -5.48 15.79
N ASP A 218 -8.50 -6.14 16.19
CA ASP A 218 -7.96 -7.37 15.59
C ASP A 218 -7.69 -7.31 14.07
N GLY A 219 -7.78 -6.14 13.44
CA GLY A 219 -7.54 -5.94 12.01
C GLY A 219 -8.47 -6.73 11.07
N GLN A 220 -9.68 -7.11 11.53
CA GLN A 220 -10.58 -7.99 10.76
C GLN A 220 -11.14 -7.34 9.49
N LYS A 221 -11.27 -6.01 9.45
CA LYS A 221 -11.77 -5.25 8.28
C LYS A 221 -10.92 -4.02 7.97
N GLY A 222 -10.39 -3.38 8.99
CA GLY A 222 -9.48 -2.25 8.94
C GLY A 222 -8.01 -2.66 9.12
N ILE A 223 -7.16 -1.69 9.37
CA ILE A 223 -5.78 -1.92 9.80
C ILE A 223 -5.74 -1.60 11.28
N GLU A 224 -5.20 -2.52 12.07
CA GLU A 224 -5.09 -2.39 13.52
C GLU A 224 -4.29 -1.14 13.92
N PHE A 225 -4.72 -0.48 15.01
CA PHE A 225 -4.18 0.83 15.39
C PHE A 225 -2.70 0.76 15.79
N SER A 226 -2.22 -0.31 16.42
CA SER A 226 -0.78 -0.50 16.70
C SER A 226 0.03 -0.49 15.41
N LEU A 227 -0.46 -1.20 14.38
CA LEU A 227 0.20 -1.24 13.08
C LEU A 227 0.09 0.09 12.34
N ALA A 228 -1.02 0.81 12.46
CA ALA A 228 -1.18 2.16 11.89
C ALA A 228 -0.14 3.13 12.48
N SER A 229 0.00 3.17 13.81
CA SER A 229 0.99 3.96 14.55
C SER A 229 2.43 3.71 14.08
N LYS A 230 2.80 2.45 13.87
CA LYS A 230 4.16 2.04 13.43
C LYS A 230 4.49 2.47 12.01
N ARG A 231 3.50 2.59 11.12
CA ARG A 231 3.75 2.70 9.67
C ARG A 231 3.36 4.01 9.03
N LEU A 232 2.32 4.67 9.52
CA LEU A 232 1.80 5.89 8.91
C LEU A 232 2.65 7.10 9.32
N ARG A 233 2.84 8.04 8.40
CA ARG A 233 3.33 9.39 8.71
C ARG A 233 2.24 10.22 9.38
N GLU A 234 2.61 11.08 10.31
CA GLU A 234 1.63 11.83 11.11
C GLU A 234 0.84 12.83 10.25
N ASP A 235 1.52 13.51 9.32
CA ASP A 235 0.91 14.53 8.44
C ASP A 235 -0.05 13.93 7.40
N TRP A 236 0.08 12.63 7.14
CA TRP A 236 -0.79 11.93 6.20
C TRP A 236 -2.13 11.53 6.83
N ILE A 237 -2.16 11.21 8.12
CA ILE A 237 -3.37 10.73 8.80
C ILE A 237 -4.54 11.73 8.66
N PRO A 238 -4.36 13.05 8.91
CA PRO A 238 -5.43 14.02 8.69
C PRO A 238 -5.94 14.06 7.26
N LYS A 239 -5.05 13.99 6.26
CA LYS A 239 -5.42 14.01 4.84
C LYS A 239 -6.34 12.83 4.49
N TRP A 240 -6.01 11.65 5.00
CA TRP A 240 -6.82 10.44 4.82
C TRP A 240 -8.19 10.52 5.51
N LEU A 241 -8.24 11.05 6.74
CA LEU A 241 -9.48 11.19 7.51
C LEU A 241 -10.44 12.23 6.90
N LYS A 242 -9.91 13.29 6.30
CA LYS A 242 -10.70 14.33 5.61
C LYS A 242 -11.37 13.85 4.32
N ASP A 243 -10.67 13.06 3.51
CA ASP A 243 -11.16 12.66 2.19
C ASP A 243 -10.85 11.19 1.82
N THR A 244 -11.28 10.27 2.68
CA THR A 244 -11.01 8.83 2.57
C THR A 244 -11.43 8.23 1.23
N ARG A 245 -12.71 8.42 0.83
CA ARG A 245 -13.27 7.87 -0.41
C ARG A 245 -12.97 8.72 -1.65
N GLY A 246 -12.60 9.99 -1.50
CA GLY A 246 -12.04 10.77 -2.60
C GLY A 246 -10.64 10.29 -2.96
N MET A 247 -9.83 9.93 -1.95
CA MET A 247 -8.47 9.45 -2.16
C MET A 247 -8.41 8.00 -2.67
N ILE A 248 -9.20 7.07 -2.09
CA ILE A 248 -9.31 5.68 -2.58
C ILE A 248 -10.78 5.29 -2.68
N PRO A 249 -11.40 5.35 -3.88
CA PRO A 249 -12.84 5.12 -4.04
C PRO A 249 -13.35 3.74 -3.60
N TRP A 250 -12.50 2.71 -3.60
CA TRP A 250 -12.86 1.35 -3.19
C TRP A 250 -12.45 1.00 -1.76
N THR A 251 -12.03 1.98 -0.96
CA THR A 251 -11.73 1.73 0.45
C THR A 251 -12.99 1.33 1.22
N PRO A 252 -12.93 0.29 2.08
CA PRO A 252 -14.06 -0.06 2.93
C PRO A 252 -14.31 0.98 4.03
N MET A 253 -13.29 1.78 4.39
CA MET A 253 -13.41 2.83 5.40
C MET A 253 -14.40 3.91 4.95
N PRO A 254 -15.40 4.27 5.78
CA PRO A 254 -16.34 5.34 5.44
C PRO A 254 -15.68 6.72 5.52
N SER A 255 -16.31 7.71 4.89
CA SER A 255 -16.02 9.11 5.22
C SER A 255 -16.74 9.46 6.52
N HIS A 256 -16.02 9.95 7.51
CA HIS A 256 -16.55 10.17 8.87
C HIS A 256 -17.12 11.59 9.04
N TRP A 257 -16.70 12.54 8.21
CA TRP A 257 -17.30 13.85 8.06
C TRP A 257 -18.03 13.94 6.72
N VAL A 258 -19.15 14.64 6.71
CA VAL A 258 -19.95 14.86 5.49
C VAL A 258 -19.39 16.07 4.76
N LYS A 259 -19.00 15.87 3.49
CA LYS A 259 -18.56 16.94 2.60
C LYS A 259 -19.77 17.57 1.90
N LYS A 260 -20.00 18.87 2.11
CA LYS A 260 -21.05 19.66 1.46
C LYS A 260 -20.40 20.87 0.75
N GLY A 261 -20.09 20.70 -0.53
CA GLY A 261 -19.20 21.61 -1.25
C GLY A 261 -17.78 21.52 -0.68
N ASP A 262 -17.18 22.66 -0.35
CA ASP A 262 -15.84 22.73 0.25
C ASP A 262 -15.84 22.63 1.78
N LYS A 263 -17.01 22.49 2.41
CA LYS A 263 -17.13 22.43 3.87
C LYS A 263 -17.36 20.99 4.34
N LEU A 264 -16.65 20.61 5.40
CA LEU A 264 -16.92 19.39 6.15
C LEU A 264 -17.92 19.70 7.28
N THR A 265 -18.77 18.75 7.61
CA THR A 265 -19.72 18.84 8.73
C THR A 265 -19.78 17.54 9.50
N VAL A 266 -19.96 17.63 10.81
CA VAL A 266 -20.16 16.48 11.70
C VAL A 266 -21.52 15.82 11.41
N PRO A 267 -21.57 14.50 11.15
CA PRO A 267 -22.83 13.77 10.99
C PRO A 267 -23.70 13.85 12.25
N THR A 268 -25.02 13.87 12.09
CA THR A 268 -25.97 13.88 13.21
C THR A 268 -25.83 12.67 14.14
N LYS A 269 -25.48 11.49 13.59
CA LYS A 269 -25.24 10.28 14.38
C LYS A 269 -24.11 10.44 15.40
N TYR A 270 -23.14 11.30 15.13
CA TYR A 270 -21.94 11.46 15.94
C TYR A 270 -21.83 12.88 16.49
N SER A 271 -22.94 13.45 16.98
CA SER A 271 -23.02 14.89 17.26
C SER A 271 -22.12 15.32 18.43
N GLU A 272 -21.80 14.39 19.31
CA GLU A 272 -21.08 14.57 20.57
C GLU A 272 -19.61 14.87 20.31
N ILE A 273 -19.06 14.49 19.14
CA ILE A 273 -17.69 14.87 18.75
C ILE A 273 -17.54 16.39 18.55
N LYS A 274 -18.64 17.16 18.45
CA LYS A 274 -18.58 18.63 18.45
C LYS A 274 -18.02 19.19 19.76
N THR A 275 -18.13 18.46 20.87
CA THR A 275 -17.56 18.86 22.16
C THR A 275 -16.03 18.84 22.16
N VAL A 276 -15.41 18.07 21.26
CA VAL A 276 -13.95 17.99 21.09
C VAL A 276 -13.39 19.26 20.43
N GLY A 277 -14.21 19.98 19.66
CA GLY A 277 -13.81 21.22 18.98
C GLY A 277 -14.23 21.23 17.51
N ASP A 278 -13.57 22.07 16.73
CA ASP A 278 -13.78 22.11 15.27
C ASP A 278 -13.29 20.81 14.59
N ILE A 279 -13.55 20.70 13.28
CA ILE A 279 -13.26 19.47 12.53
C ILE A 279 -11.76 19.20 12.46
N ASP A 280 -10.94 20.23 12.35
CA ASP A 280 -9.49 20.07 12.34
C ASP A 280 -8.97 19.60 13.70
N THR A 281 -9.54 20.10 14.80
CA THR A 281 -9.26 19.61 16.16
C THR A 281 -9.65 18.14 16.28
N GLN A 282 -10.88 17.77 15.91
CA GLN A 282 -11.36 16.38 15.95
C GLN A 282 -10.44 15.42 15.18
N ILE A 283 -10.03 15.79 13.97
CA ILE A 283 -9.14 14.98 13.13
C ILE A 283 -7.74 14.88 13.74
N ASN A 284 -7.22 15.99 14.27
CA ASN A 284 -5.92 15.99 14.92
C ASN A 284 -5.93 15.17 16.22
N THR A 285 -7.02 15.18 16.99
CA THR A 285 -7.20 14.31 18.16
C THR A 285 -7.11 12.83 17.79
N LEU A 286 -7.79 12.40 16.71
CA LEU A 286 -7.66 11.02 16.20
C LEU A 286 -6.25 10.71 15.68
N LYS A 287 -5.59 11.67 15.02
CA LYS A 287 -4.19 11.53 14.62
C LYS A 287 -3.31 11.33 15.84
N ASP A 288 -3.45 12.14 16.89
CA ASP A 288 -2.61 12.07 18.08
C ASP A 288 -2.83 10.76 18.85
N LEU A 289 -4.07 10.24 18.92
CA LEU A 289 -4.32 8.87 19.36
C LEU A 289 -3.52 7.86 18.54
N ILE A 290 -3.67 7.84 17.21
CA ILE A 290 -3.00 6.85 16.35
C ILE A 290 -1.49 6.93 16.51
N VAL A 291 -0.94 8.14 16.59
CA VAL A 291 0.49 8.39 16.73
C VAL A 291 0.98 7.92 18.11
N ALA A 292 0.22 8.12 19.18
CA ALA A 292 0.55 7.74 20.55
C ALA A 292 0.15 6.31 20.95
N TYR A 293 -0.61 5.58 20.11
CA TYR A 293 -1.26 4.31 20.45
C TYR A 293 -0.33 3.25 21.06
N ASN A 294 0.94 3.19 20.64
CA ASN A 294 1.91 2.21 21.13
C ASN A 294 2.73 2.65 22.34
N THR A 295 2.60 3.92 22.76
CA THR A 295 3.49 4.55 23.73
C THR A 295 2.76 5.18 24.91
N ALA A 296 1.49 5.56 24.73
CA ALA A 296 0.66 6.10 25.81
C ALA A 296 -0.14 4.97 26.49
N GLU A 297 -0.33 5.11 27.80
CA GLU A 297 -1.34 4.34 28.52
C GLU A 297 -2.70 5.00 28.25
N LEU A 298 -3.61 4.24 27.64
CA LEU A 298 -4.91 4.70 27.18
C LEU A 298 -6.00 3.79 27.71
N ASP A 299 -7.05 4.39 28.22
CA ASP A 299 -8.28 3.71 28.63
C ASP A 299 -9.26 3.69 27.45
N PHE A 300 -9.59 2.50 26.94
CA PHE A 300 -10.53 2.32 25.84
C PHE A 300 -11.96 1.97 26.31
N ASP A 301 -12.17 1.81 27.62
CA ASP A 301 -13.50 1.60 28.18
C ASP A 301 -14.28 2.93 28.24
N ALA A 302 -13.57 4.06 28.35
CA ALA A 302 -14.16 5.39 28.30
C ALA A 302 -14.75 5.72 26.91
N SER A 303 -15.93 6.34 26.88
CA SER A 303 -16.59 6.84 25.68
C SER A 303 -17.03 8.30 25.83
N LEU A 304 -17.15 9.01 24.70
CA LEU A 304 -17.68 10.37 24.73
C LEU A 304 -19.13 10.41 25.22
N GLY A 305 -19.39 11.26 26.21
CA GLY A 305 -20.74 11.53 26.72
C GLY A 305 -21.17 10.68 27.91
N GLU A 306 -20.35 9.72 28.37
CA GLU A 306 -20.67 8.87 29.52
C GLU A 306 -20.37 9.52 30.89
N GLY A 307 -19.73 10.69 30.93
CA GLY A 307 -19.30 11.37 32.17
C GLY A 307 -20.20 12.51 32.69
N GLY A 308 -21.53 12.43 32.53
CA GLY A 308 -22.43 13.54 32.86
C GLY A 308 -23.75 13.15 33.51
N GLY A 309 -23.76 12.11 34.34
CA GLY A 309 -24.99 11.53 34.90
C GLY A 309 -24.91 11.10 36.36
N GLU A 310 -24.09 11.73 37.18
CA GLU A 310 -24.16 11.56 38.65
C GLU A 310 -23.88 12.92 39.30
N ASP A 311 -24.94 13.69 39.52
CA ASP A 311 -25.09 14.60 40.66
C ASP A 311 -26.51 15.21 40.63
N GLU A 312 -27.16 15.22 41.80
CA GLU A 312 -28.51 15.72 42.12
C GLU A 312 -29.69 14.73 42.02
N SER A 313 -29.73 13.78 42.95
CA SER A 313 -30.89 13.69 43.86
C SER A 313 -30.46 13.10 45.20
N GLY A 314 -30.13 13.99 46.14
CA GLY A 314 -29.99 13.64 47.54
C GLY A 314 -31.34 13.60 48.27
N GLU A 315 -31.31 12.87 49.40
CA GLU A 315 -32.20 12.94 50.57
C GLU A 315 -33.55 12.23 50.41
N GLU A 316 -33.66 11.01 50.94
CA GLU A 316 -34.04 10.64 52.32
C GLU A 316 -35.54 10.30 52.38
N ASP A 317 -35.87 9.03 52.59
CA ASP A 317 -36.73 8.70 53.73
C ASP A 317 -36.54 7.23 54.15
N GLY A 318 -36.24 7.06 55.42
CA GLY A 318 -36.19 5.77 56.08
C GLY A 318 -37.58 5.43 56.62
N GLY A 319 -38.01 4.20 56.39
CA GLY A 319 -39.25 3.67 56.96
C GLY A 319 -39.16 2.16 57.07
N ASP A 320 -38.74 1.69 58.23
CA ASP A 320 -38.99 0.34 58.73
C ASP A 320 -40.49 0.07 58.73
N GLU A 321 -40.95 -1.04 58.13
CA GLU A 321 -42.09 -1.80 58.67
C GLU A 321 -41.87 -3.30 58.46
N GLU A 322 -41.95 -4.02 59.59
CA GLU A 322 -41.98 -5.47 59.73
C GLU A 322 -43.28 -6.09 59.20
N GLY A 323 -43.19 -7.35 58.80
CA GLY A 323 -44.30 -8.27 58.57
C GLY A 323 -43.86 -9.32 57.55
N GLY A 324 -43.62 -10.59 57.89
CA GLY A 324 -44.35 -11.43 58.82
C GLY A 324 -45.10 -12.47 58.00
N ASP A 325 -44.45 -13.63 57.84
CA ASP A 325 -45.00 -14.99 57.71
C ASP A 325 -45.86 -15.42 56.50
N ASP A 326 -45.46 -16.63 56.05
CA ASP A 326 -46.29 -17.81 55.75
C ASP A 326 -46.70 -18.19 54.31
N GLU A 327 -46.35 -19.47 54.03
CA GLU A 327 -47.07 -20.49 53.24
C GLU A 327 -47.16 -20.27 51.71
N GLU A 328 -47.18 -21.26 50.82
CA GLU A 328 -47.00 -22.72 50.81
C GLU A 328 -46.82 -23.09 49.31
N GLU A 329 -46.26 -24.28 49.12
CA GLU A 329 -46.46 -25.30 48.07
C GLU A 329 -47.34 -25.08 46.81
N ASP A 330 -46.94 -25.87 45.80
CA ASP A 330 -47.70 -26.47 44.68
C ASP A 330 -47.59 -25.94 43.23
N ASP A 331 -46.99 -26.81 42.41
CA ASP A 331 -47.44 -27.35 41.11
C ASP A 331 -47.78 -26.42 39.93
N GLU A 332 -46.92 -26.44 38.88
CA GLU A 332 -47.13 -27.18 37.61
C GLU A 332 -45.88 -27.11 36.69
#